data_AF-A0AAP8HUL1-F1
#
_entry.id   AF-A0AAP8HUL1-F1
#
_cell.length_a   1.000
_cell.length_b   1.000
_cell.length_c   1.000
_cell.angle_alpha   90.00
_cell.angle_beta   90.00
_cell.angle_gamma   90.00
#
_symmetry.space_group_name_H-M   'P 1'
#
loop_
_entity.id
_entity.type
_entity.pdbx_description
1 polymer ?
#
loop_
_entity_poly.entity_id
_entity_poly.type
_entity_poly.pdbx_seq_one_letter_code
_entity_poly.pdbx_strand_id
1 'polypeptide(L)'
;HIDRAKANSLGIRMSDIGESLAVLVGENYLNRFGMDGRAYDVIPQSLREQRLTPQALARQYVRAQDNTLVPLSTVVSVAVKVEPNKLTQFNQQNAATLQAIPAPGVSMGEAVAFLERQANALPAEFSHDWQGDSRQYTQEGSALAFAFLAALVIIYLVLAAQYESLKDPLIILITVPLS
;
A
#
# COMPACT_ATOMS: atom_id res chain seq x y z
N HIS A 1 14.28 -3.86 -23.20
CA HIS A 1 13.58 -3.40 -24.41
C HIS A 1 13.72 -4.47 -25.48
N ILE A 2 12.67 -4.71 -26.29
CA ILE A 2 12.63 -5.80 -27.30
C ILE A 2 12.52 -5.17 -28.69
N ASP A 3 13.46 -5.49 -29.58
CA ASP A 3 13.42 -5.11 -30.99
C ASP A 3 12.49 -6.05 -31.76
N ARG A 4 11.27 -5.58 -31.98
CA ARG A 4 10.21 -6.36 -32.65
C ARG A 4 10.48 -6.57 -34.14
N ALA A 5 11.08 -5.58 -34.80
CA ALA A 5 11.38 -5.66 -36.22
C ALA A 5 12.49 -6.70 -36.47
N LYS A 6 13.54 -6.67 -35.63
CA LYS A 6 14.63 -7.64 -35.70
C LYS A 6 14.15 -9.06 -35.37
N ALA A 7 13.35 -9.22 -34.32
CA ALA A 7 12.76 -10.52 -33.97
C ALA A 7 11.95 -11.12 -35.14
N ASN A 8 11.10 -10.32 -35.78
CA ASN A 8 10.29 -10.76 -36.92
C ASN A 8 11.15 -11.12 -38.15
N SER A 9 12.21 -10.36 -38.42
CA SER A 9 13.15 -10.67 -39.51
C SER A 9 13.91 -11.99 -39.32
N LEU A 10 14.03 -12.45 -38.08
CA LEU A 10 14.68 -13.70 -37.70
C LEU A 10 13.66 -14.84 -37.47
N GLY A 11 12.39 -14.63 -37.78
CA GLY A 11 11.34 -15.65 -37.59
C GLY A 11 11.08 -15.99 -36.12
N ILE A 12 11.35 -15.09 -35.19
CA ILE A 12 11.13 -15.29 -33.75
C ILE A 12 9.79 -14.65 -33.36
N ARG A 13 8.87 -15.44 -32.77
CA ARG A 13 7.60 -14.91 -32.27
C ARG A 13 7.79 -14.29 -30.89
N MET A 14 6.96 -13.29 -30.57
CA MET A 14 6.96 -12.66 -29.25
C MET A 14 6.61 -13.64 -28.13
N SER A 15 5.77 -14.65 -28.41
CA SER A 15 5.47 -15.73 -27.46
C SER A 15 6.70 -16.52 -27.08
N ASP A 16 7.57 -16.83 -28.04
CA ASP A 16 8.79 -17.64 -27.85
C ASP A 16 9.81 -16.88 -26.99
N ILE A 17 9.90 -15.55 -27.18
CA ILE A 17 10.70 -14.66 -26.33
C ILE A 17 10.14 -14.62 -24.90
N GLY A 18 8.82 -14.50 -24.75
CA GLY A 18 8.15 -14.46 -23.45
C GLY A 18 8.33 -15.75 -22.66
N GLU A 19 8.16 -16.91 -23.30
CA GLU A 19 8.36 -18.22 -22.68
C GLU A 19 9.81 -18.44 -22.26
N SER A 20 10.76 -18.07 -23.13
CA SER A 20 12.20 -18.14 -22.81
C SER A 20 12.53 -17.27 -21.60
N LEU A 21 12.03 -16.03 -21.54
CA LEU A 21 12.23 -15.14 -20.40
C LEU A 21 11.54 -15.66 -19.12
N ALA A 22 10.36 -16.26 -19.23
CA ALA A 22 9.63 -16.81 -18.08
C ALA A 22 10.40 -17.93 -17.37
N VAL A 23 11.08 -18.82 -18.12
CA VAL A 23 11.92 -19.89 -17.55
C VAL A 23 13.22 -19.33 -16.93
N LEU A 24 13.73 -18.23 -17.46
CA LEU A 24 14.99 -17.63 -17.02
C LEU A 24 14.84 -16.78 -15.77
N VAL A 25 13.80 -15.96 -15.70
CA VAL A 25 13.63 -14.95 -14.65
C VAL A 25 12.38 -15.17 -13.80
N GLY A 26 11.44 -15.99 -14.27
CA GLY A 26 10.18 -16.27 -13.58
C GLY A 26 10.16 -17.62 -12.87
N GLU A 27 9.14 -17.80 -12.04
CA GLU A 27 8.73 -19.11 -11.50
C GLU A 27 7.65 -19.65 -12.42
N ASN A 28 8.06 -20.31 -13.50
CA ASN A 28 7.12 -20.85 -14.47
C ASN A 28 6.46 -22.11 -13.90
N TYR A 29 5.26 -21.99 -13.36
CA TYR A 29 4.47 -23.14 -12.93
C TYR A 29 4.07 -24.00 -14.14
N LEU A 30 4.43 -25.29 -14.12
CA LEU A 30 4.05 -26.23 -15.17
C LEU A 30 2.86 -27.09 -14.75
N ASN A 31 3.04 -27.87 -13.69
CA ASN A 31 2.05 -28.81 -13.18
C ASN A 31 2.32 -29.16 -11.71
N ARG A 32 1.51 -30.08 -11.16
CA ARG A 32 1.71 -30.66 -9.84
C ARG A 32 2.04 -32.14 -9.92
N PHE A 33 2.92 -32.60 -9.04
CA PHE A 33 3.23 -34.01 -8.82
C PHE A 33 2.80 -34.44 -7.41
N GLY A 34 2.21 -35.63 -7.30
CA GLY A 34 1.76 -36.20 -6.04
C GLY A 34 2.84 -37.03 -5.35
N MET A 35 3.19 -36.69 -4.11
CA MET A 35 4.12 -37.46 -3.28
C MET A 35 3.62 -37.45 -1.83
N ASP A 36 3.63 -38.60 -1.16
CA ASP A 36 3.20 -38.74 0.24
C ASP A 36 1.82 -38.13 0.57
N GLY A 37 0.86 -38.29 -0.35
CA GLY A 37 -0.49 -37.75 -0.20
C GLY A 37 -0.61 -36.23 -0.35
N ARG A 38 0.46 -35.54 -0.78
CA ARG A 38 0.50 -34.10 -1.02
C ARG A 38 0.79 -33.81 -2.48
N ALA A 39 0.22 -32.71 -2.98
CA ALA A 39 0.53 -32.20 -4.32
C ALA A 39 1.62 -31.13 -4.21
N TYR A 40 2.71 -31.30 -4.96
CA TYR A 40 3.85 -30.38 -5.03
C TYR A 40 3.89 -29.72 -6.40
N ASP A 41 4.16 -28.42 -6.44
CA ASP A 41 4.33 -27.67 -7.69
C ASP A 41 5.67 -28.03 -8.34
N VAL A 42 5.64 -28.28 -9.65
CA VAL A 42 6.84 -28.49 -10.48
C VAL A 42 7.16 -27.19 -11.19
N ILE A 43 8.28 -26.58 -10.83
CA ILE A 43 8.73 -25.28 -11.34
C ILE A 43 10.07 -25.49 -12.07
N PRO A 44 10.09 -25.62 -13.41
CA PRO A 44 11.32 -25.58 -14.18
C PRO A 44 12.01 -24.22 -14.01
N GLN A 45 13.30 -24.26 -13.66
CA GLN A 45 14.07 -23.05 -13.40
C GLN A 45 15.50 -23.19 -13.92
N SER A 46 16.01 -22.12 -14.53
CA SER A 46 17.42 -22.06 -14.93
C SER A 46 18.37 -22.05 -13.73
N LEU A 47 19.59 -22.57 -13.92
CA LEU A 47 20.64 -22.57 -12.92
C LEU A 47 20.88 -21.14 -12.40
N ARG A 48 21.14 -21.00 -11.10
CA ARG A 48 21.24 -19.68 -10.45
C ARG A 48 22.23 -18.75 -11.16
N GLU A 49 23.41 -19.25 -11.50
CA GLU A 49 24.47 -18.52 -12.23
C GLU A 49 24.05 -17.97 -13.60
N GLN A 50 23.06 -18.59 -14.24
CA GLN A 50 22.56 -18.21 -15.57
C GLN A 50 21.52 -17.09 -15.53
N ARG A 51 21.08 -16.67 -14.33
CA ARG A 51 20.02 -15.66 -14.13
C ARG A 51 20.33 -14.57 -13.09
N LEU A 52 21.52 -14.60 -12.48
CA LEU A 52 21.91 -13.62 -11.45
C LEU A 52 22.19 -12.22 -12.01
N THR A 53 22.57 -12.10 -13.28
CA THR A 53 23.00 -10.82 -13.87
C THR A 53 22.35 -10.56 -15.22
N PRO A 54 22.19 -9.27 -15.61
CA PRO A 54 21.78 -8.90 -16.97
C PRO A 54 22.59 -9.59 -18.07
N GLN A 55 23.91 -9.74 -17.86
CA GLN A 55 24.80 -10.39 -18.81
C GLN A 55 24.54 -11.89 -18.91
N ALA A 56 24.14 -12.53 -17.81
CA ALA A 56 23.77 -13.94 -17.82
C ALA A 56 22.50 -14.19 -18.63
N LEU A 57 21.50 -13.29 -18.53
CA LEU A 57 20.29 -13.32 -19.35
C LEU A 57 20.58 -13.09 -20.85
N ALA A 58 21.53 -12.21 -21.16
CA ALA A 58 21.93 -11.89 -22.54
C ALA A 58 22.61 -13.07 -23.28
N ARG A 59 23.13 -14.06 -22.54
CA ARG A 59 23.79 -15.27 -23.08
C ARG A 59 22.83 -16.42 -23.40
N GLN A 60 21.54 -16.23 -23.13
CA GLN A 60 20.51 -17.23 -23.38
C GLN A 60 20.07 -17.21 -24.83
N TYR A 61 19.42 -18.28 -25.26
CA TYR A 61 18.97 -18.46 -26.63
C TYR A 61 17.45 -18.52 -26.70
N VAL A 62 16.90 -17.98 -27.78
CA VAL A 62 15.51 -18.16 -28.17
C VAL A 62 15.47 -19.01 -29.44
N ARG A 63 14.49 -19.90 -29.53
CA ARG A 63 14.29 -20.75 -30.71
C ARG A 63 13.43 -20.01 -31.73
N ALA A 64 13.94 -19.87 -32.95
CA ALA A 64 13.18 -19.34 -34.09
C ALA A 64 12.30 -20.44 -34.72
N GLN A 65 11.36 -20.04 -35.59
CA GLN A 65 10.44 -20.96 -36.26
C GLN A 65 11.13 -22.02 -37.14
N ASP A 66 12.30 -21.69 -37.68
CA ASP A 66 13.15 -22.62 -38.45
C ASP A 66 14.00 -23.54 -37.55
N ASN A 67 13.71 -23.57 -36.26
CA ASN A 67 14.41 -24.33 -35.22
C ASN A 67 15.85 -23.86 -34.95
N THR A 68 16.30 -22.73 -35.50
CA THR A 68 17.59 -22.14 -35.16
C THR A 68 17.57 -21.50 -33.78
N LEU A 69 18.70 -21.56 -33.09
CA LEU A 69 18.90 -20.93 -31.80
C LEU A 69 19.56 -19.57 -32.01
N VAL A 70 18.86 -18.51 -31.66
CA VAL A 70 19.34 -17.14 -31.78
C VAL A 70 19.64 -16.60 -30.39
N PRO A 71 20.82 -15.99 -30.14
CA PRO A 71 21.12 -15.35 -28.86
C PRO A 71 20.08 -14.27 -28.56
N LEU A 72 19.52 -14.28 -27.35
CA LEU A 72 18.49 -13.36 -26.89
C LEU A 72 18.95 -11.90 -26.95
N SER A 73 20.25 -11.65 -26.74
CA SER A 73 20.90 -10.35 -26.90
C SER A 73 20.79 -9.74 -28.31
N THR A 74 20.47 -10.54 -29.33
CA THR A 74 20.25 -10.06 -30.70
C THR A 74 18.95 -9.27 -30.84
N VAL A 75 17.96 -9.57 -30.00
CA VAL A 75 16.59 -9.00 -30.09
C VAL A 75 16.15 -8.31 -28.80
N VAL A 76 16.87 -8.48 -27.69
CA VAL A 76 16.58 -7.87 -26.39
C VAL A 76 17.78 -7.07 -25.89
N SER A 77 17.52 -5.83 -25.46
CA SER A 77 18.46 -5.00 -24.72
C SER A 77 18.04 -4.87 -23.27
N VAL A 78 18.97 -5.06 -22.33
CA VAL A 78 18.72 -4.90 -20.90
C VAL A 78 19.23 -3.53 -20.46
N ALA A 79 18.39 -2.77 -19.74
CA ALA A 79 18.76 -1.50 -19.14
C ALA A 79 18.52 -1.57 -17.64
N VAL A 80 19.48 -1.11 -16.85
CA VAL A 80 19.34 -1.02 -15.40
C VAL A 80 18.74 0.35 -15.09
N LYS A 81 17.59 0.36 -14.42
CA LYS A 81 16.89 1.57 -13.98
C LYS A 81 16.51 1.42 -12.52
N VAL A 82 16.47 2.54 -11.81
CA VAL A 82 15.96 2.60 -10.44
C VAL A 82 14.46 2.86 -10.53
N GLU A 83 13.66 1.90 -10.08
CA GLU A 83 12.20 2.02 -9.99
C GLU A 83 11.73 1.56 -8.60
N PRO A 84 10.59 2.08 -8.10
CA PRO A 84 10.01 1.60 -6.85
C PRO A 84 9.64 0.12 -6.94
N ASN A 85 10.00 -0.68 -5.93
CA ASN A 85 9.60 -2.09 -5.85
C ASN A 85 8.08 -2.28 -5.72
N LYS A 86 7.37 -1.25 -5.25
CA LYS A 86 5.92 -1.24 -5.11
C LYS A 86 5.40 0.19 -5.24
N LEU A 87 4.29 0.34 -5.97
CA LEU A 87 3.47 1.54 -5.95
C LEU A 87 2.37 1.33 -4.92
N THR A 88 2.56 1.87 -3.71
CA THR A 88 1.56 1.77 -2.66
C THR A 88 0.39 2.68 -2.94
N GLN A 89 -0.80 2.22 -2.57
CA GLN A 89 -2.04 2.97 -2.75
C GLN A 89 -2.77 3.09 -1.42
N PHE A 90 -3.42 4.23 -1.23
CA PHE A 90 -4.31 4.50 -0.11
C PHE A 90 -5.56 5.20 -0.64
N ASN A 91 -6.74 4.70 -0.28
CA ASN A 91 -8.02 5.19 -0.81
C ASN A 91 -8.04 5.30 -2.35
N GLN A 92 -7.50 4.29 -3.05
CA GLN A 92 -7.40 4.22 -4.52
C GLN A 92 -6.49 5.27 -5.17
N GLN A 93 -5.70 6.01 -4.40
CA GLN A 93 -4.71 6.96 -4.90
C GLN A 93 -3.30 6.48 -4.60
N ASN A 94 -2.34 6.84 -5.45
CA ASN A 94 -0.93 6.57 -5.17
C ASN A 94 -0.51 7.33 -3.90
N ALA A 95 0.01 6.62 -2.93
CA ALA A 95 0.29 7.18 -1.61
C ALA A 95 1.57 6.62 -1.03
N ALA A 96 2.26 7.42 -0.22
CA ALA A 96 3.33 6.99 0.65
C ALA A 96 2.83 6.98 2.08
N THR A 97 3.03 5.88 2.80
CA THR A 97 2.65 5.77 4.21
C THR A 97 3.80 6.23 5.09
N LEU A 98 3.55 7.28 5.88
CA LEU A 98 4.47 7.73 6.93
C LEU A 98 4.05 7.11 8.27
N GLN A 99 5.00 6.51 8.97
CA GLN A 99 4.79 5.94 10.30
C GLN A 99 5.80 6.54 11.25
N ALA A 100 5.34 6.98 12.41
CA ALA A 100 6.16 7.56 13.45
C ALA A 100 5.59 7.19 14.82
N ILE A 101 6.47 7.19 15.82
CA ILE A 101 6.11 7.02 17.22
C ILE A 101 6.32 8.37 17.90
N PRO A 102 5.32 8.91 18.61
CA PRO A 102 5.49 10.16 19.36
C PRO A 102 6.64 10.05 20.37
N ALA A 103 7.36 11.16 20.56
CA ALA A 103 8.41 11.21 21.58
C ALA A 103 7.82 11.04 23.00
N PRO A 104 8.60 10.58 23.99
CA PRO A 104 8.12 10.46 25.36
C PRO A 104 7.53 11.78 25.88
N GLY A 105 6.32 11.72 26.44
CA GLY A 105 5.59 12.88 26.93
C GLY A 105 4.78 13.63 25.89
N VAL A 106 4.87 13.28 24.60
CA VAL A 106 4.04 13.85 23.53
C VAL A 106 2.74 13.06 23.42
N SER A 107 1.63 13.76 23.55
CA SER A 107 0.30 13.18 23.37
C SER A 107 0.01 12.89 21.89
N MET A 108 -0.93 11.99 21.64
CA MET A 108 -1.38 11.69 20.27
C MET A 108 -1.94 12.93 19.57
N GLY A 109 -2.64 13.80 20.30
CA GLY A 109 -3.18 15.05 19.76
C GLY A 109 -2.09 16.04 19.32
N GLU A 110 -1.02 16.17 20.09
CA GLU A 110 0.12 17.02 19.71
C GLU A 110 0.84 16.48 18.48
N ALA A 111 1.01 15.16 18.39
CA ALA A 111 1.63 14.50 17.24
C ALA A 111 0.79 14.69 15.96
N VAL A 112 -0.52 14.46 16.05
CA VAL A 112 -1.46 14.68 14.94
C VAL A 112 -1.44 16.16 14.53
N ALA A 113 -1.61 17.08 15.47
CA ALA A 113 -1.62 18.51 15.18
C ALA A 113 -0.29 19.01 14.57
N PHE A 114 0.84 18.44 14.99
CA PHE A 114 2.14 18.73 14.37
C PHE A 114 2.17 18.27 12.91
N LEU A 115 1.75 17.04 12.64
CA LEU A 115 1.74 16.48 11.30
C LEU A 115 0.73 17.17 10.39
N GLU A 116 -0.45 17.58 10.89
CA GLU A 116 -1.41 18.41 10.14
C GLU A 116 -0.78 19.73 9.69
N ARG A 117 -0.03 20.40 10.59
CA ARG A 117 0.69 21.63 10.22
C ARG A 117 1.73 21.39 9.13
N GLN A 118 2.46 20.27 9.18
CA GLN A 118 3.42 19.93 8.13
C GLN A 118 2.72 19.56 6.82
N ALA A 119 1.59 18.86 6.88
CA ALA A 119 0.80 18.51 5.72
C ALA A 119 0.24 19.75 5.01
N ASN A 120 -0.14 20.79 5.77
CA ASN A 120 -0.56 22.08 5.20
C ASN A 120 0.55 22.85 4.50
N ALA A 121 1.83 22.49 4.73
CA ALA A 121 2.96 23.07 4.02
C ALA A 121 3.26 22.34 2.69
N LEU A 122 2.56 21.24 2.40
CA LEU A 122 2.71 20.52 1.14
C LEU A 122 2.02 21.28 -0.01
N PRO A 123 2.46 21.06 -1.27
CA PRO A 123 1.76 21.57 -2.44
C PRO A 123 0.30 21.13 -2.48
N ALA A 124 -0.58 21.95 -3.08
CA ALA A 124 -2.04 21.75 -3.08
C ALA A 124 -2.49 20.46 -3.78
N GLU A 125 -1.62 19.84 -4.58
CA GLU A 125 -1.88 18.56 -5.25
C GLU A 125 -1.80 17.36 -4.30
N PHE A 126 -1.25 17.55 -3.10
CA PHE A 126 -1.16 16.49 -2.10
C PHE A 126 -2.34 16.52 -1.14
N SER A 127 -3.00 15.38 -1.03
CA SER A 127 -3.94 15.10 0.07
C SER A 127 -3.26 14.20 1.11
N HIS A 128 -3.66 14.33 2.36
CA HIS A 128 -3.28 13.41 3.43
C HIS A 128 -4.55 12.85 4.08
N ASP A 129 -4.43 11.64 4.63
CA ASP A 129 -5.47 11.01 5.43
C ASP A 129 -4.80 10.08 6.46
N TRP A 130 -5.50 9.84 7.56
CA TRP A 130 -5.00 9.16 8.75
C TRP A 130 -5.26 7.67 8.71
N GLN A 131 -4.50 6.88 9.48
CA GLN A 131 -4.71 5.44 9.61
C GLN A 131 -4.49 4.97 11.06
N GLY A 132 -5.17 3.89 11.45
CA GLY A 132 -5.05 3.31 12.79
C GLY A 132 -5.45 4.30 13.87
N ASP A 133 -4.66 4.34 14.94
CA ASP A 133 -4.94 5.16 16.13
C ASP A 133 -5.09 6.66 15.81
N SER A 134 -4.34 7.16 14.82
CA SER A 134 -4.45 8.57 14.38
C SER A 134 -5.80 8.88 13.73
N ARG A 135 -6.35 7.92 12.99
CA ARG A 135 -7.69 8.03 12.41
C ARG A 135 -8.76 7.97 13.49
N GLN A 136 -8.61 7.05 14.45
CA GLN A 136 -9.55 6.95 15.55
C GLN A 136 -9.55 8.23 16.39
N TYR A 137 -8.37 8.77 16.71
CA TYR A 137 -8.25 10.03 17.43
C TYR A 137 -8.92 11.20 16.68
N THR A 138 -8.68 11.32 15.38
CA THR A 138 -9.25 12.43 14.57
C THR A 138 -10.75 12.31 14.33
N GLN A 139 -11.29 11.09 14.24
CA GLN A 139 -12.73 10.87 14.01
C GLN A 139 -13.54 10.83 15.32
N GLU A 140 -13.00 10.23 16.38
CA GLU A 140 -13.74 9.97 17.63
C GLU A 140 -13.36 10.92 18.77
N GLY A 141 -12.29 11.71 18.62
CA GLY A 141 -11.77 12.58 19.70
C GLY A 141 -12.79 13.59 20.25
N SER A 142 -13.76 14.03 19.44
CA SER A 142 -14.81 14.96 19.86
C SER A 142 -16.09 14.29 20.39
N ALA A 143 -16.22 12.96 20.28
CA ALA A 143 -17.44 12.25 20.66
C ALA A 143 -17.73 12.39 22.17
N LEU A 144 -16.68 12.41 23.00
CA LEU A 144 -16.81 12.60 24.45
C LEU A 144 -17.36 13.99 24.80
N ALA A 145 -16.85 15.05 24.15
CA ALA A 145 -17.34 16.41 24.37
C ALA A 145 -18.81 16.55 23.93
N PHE A 146 -19.16 15.94 22.80
CA PHE A 146 -20.55 15.91 22.32
C PHE A 146 -21.46 15.16 23.28
N ALA A 147 -21.08 13.96 23.72
CA ALA A 147 -21.84 13.17 24.68
C ALA A 147 -22.00 13.89 26.02
N PHE A 148 -20.96 14.55 26.50
CA PHE A 148 -20.99 15.35 27.73
C PHE A 148 -21.98 16.52 27.62
N LEU A 149 -21.92 17.29 26.52
CA LEU A 149 -22.83 18.41 26.31
C LEU A 149 -24.28 17.94 26.12
N ALA A 150 -24.49 16.85 25.39
CA ALA A 150 -25.80 16.23 25.26
C ALA A 150 -26.35 15.76 26.62
N ALA A 151 -25.51 15.16 27.47
CA ALA A 151 -25.90 14.77 28.83
C ALA A 151 -26.28 15.99 29.68
N LEU A 152 -25.53 17.10 29.61
CA LEU A 152 -25.88 18.35 30.29
C LEU A 152 -27.23 18.89 29.86
N VAL A 153 -27.54 18.86 28.56
CA VAL A 153 -28.85 19.28 28.04
C VAL A 153 -29.97 18.38 28.57
N ILE A 154 -29.77 17.07 28.56
CA ILE A 154 -30.77 16.11 29.08
C ILE A 154 -31.00 16.32 30.57
N ILE A 155 -29.93 16.44 31.37
CA ILE A 155 -30.03 16.69 32.82
C ILE A 155 -30.78 17.99 33.07
N TYR A 156 -30.44 19.06 32.34
CA TYR A 156 -31.15 20.34 32.44
C TYR A 156 -32.65 20.20 32.14
N LEU A 157 -33.03 19.51 31.05
CA LEU A 157 -34.43 19.31 30.68
C LEU A 157 -35.20 18.48 31.72
N VAL A 158 -34.57 17.45 32.28
CA VAL A 158 -35.18 16.60 33.32
C VAL A 158 -35.40 17.40 34.60
N LEU A 159 -34.40 18.16 35.06
CA LEU A 159 -34.53 19.01 36.24
C LEU A 159 -35.57 20.13 36.02
N ALA A 160 -35.61 20.72 34.82
CA ALA A 160 -36.59 21.74 34.48
C ALA A 160 -38.03 21.23 34.55
N ALA A 161 -38.26 19.99 34.11
CA ALA A 161 -39.55 19.33 34.23
C ALA A 161 -39.88 18.98 35.70
N GLN A 162 -38.91 18.56 36.51
CA GLN A 162 -39.12 18.21 37.92
C GLN A 162 -39.41 19.41 38.82
N TYR A 163 -38.75 20.54 38.59
CA TYR A 163 -38.93 21.77 39.37
C TYR A 163 -39.99 22.72 38.79
N GLU A 164 -40.60 22.37 37.65
CA GLU A 164 -41.50 23.25 36.87
C GLU A 164 -40.91 24.65 36.62
N SER A 165 -39.58 24.73 36.50
CA SER A 165 -38.83 25.98 36.51
C SER A 165 -37.61 25.88 35.60
N LEU A 166 -37.36 26.92 34.80
CA LEU A 166 -36.20 27.01 33.91
C LEU A 166 -34.96 27.62 34.59
N LYS A 167 -35.12 28.22 35.77
CA LYS A 167 -34.04 28.94 36.46
C LYS A 167 -33.29 28.05 37.44
N ASP A 168 -34.03 27.25 38.21
CA ASP A 168 -33.46 26.43 39.28
C ASP A 168 -32.49 25.35 38.76
N PRO A 169 -32.78 24.65 37.65
CA PRO A 169 -31.83 23.70 37.03
C PRO A 169 -30.51 24.33 36.59
N LEU A 170 -30.54 25.58 36.12
CA LEU A 170 -29.33 26.26 35.64
C LEU A 170 -28.34 26.51 36.79
N ILE A 171 -28.86 26.87 37.96
CA ILE A 171 -28.04 27.10 39.17
C ILE A 171 -27.33 25.80 39.59
N ILE A 172 -28.05 24.67 39.54
CA ILE A 172 -27.51 23.35 39.86
C ILE A 172 -26.45 22.91 38.83
N LEU A 173 -26.69 23.17 37.54
CA LEU A 173 -25.75 22.76 36.48
C LEU A 173 -24.40 23.49 36.58
N ILE A 174 -24.39 24.73 37.04
CA ILE A 174 -23.17 25.53 37.26
C ILE A 174 -22.31 24.95 38.39
N THR A 175 -22.90 24.22 39.35
CA THR A 175 -22.12 23.60 40.44
C THR A 175 -21.47 22.26 40.04
N VAL A 176 -21.97 21.59 39.00
CA VAL A 176 -21.44 20.30 38.51
C VAL A 176 -19.97 20.36 38.05
N PRO A 177 -19.49 21.37 37.31
CA PRO A 177 -18.07 21.43 36.94
C PRO A 177 -17.12 21.77 38.11
N LEU A 178 -17.64 22.10 39.30
CA LEU A 178 -16.82 22.30 40.52
C LEU A 178 -16.65 21.01 41.36
N SER A 179 -17.38 19.94 41.03
CA SER A 179 -17.29 18.62 41.69
C SER A 179 -16.50 17.63 40.85
#